data_AF-A0A8S3HDD5-F1
#
_entry.id   AF-A0A8S3HDD5-F1
#
_cell.length_a   1.000
_cell.length_b   1.000
_cell.length_c   1.000
_cell.angle_alpha   90.00
_cell.angle_beta   90.00
_cell.angle_gamma   90.00
#
_symmetry.space_group_name_H-M   'P 1'
#
loop_
_entity.id
_entity.type
_entity.pdbx_description
1 polymer ?
#
loop_
_entity_poly.entity_id
_entity_poly.type
_entity_poly.pdbx_seq_one_letter_code
_entity_poly.pdbx_strand_id
1 'polypeptide(L)'
;TLLERQPAKNDQQQITIWLDGVCRAYCSFHRSDPATCLTFISKLFEICINECLLSVYKRVQTKATNVLKTVIKTILKPQMETLRTNPLLKQLFKYVEHGLTYAYTLSWNCVFHLLADMFELMGKDYFEFCRNCLSSLSGLRSTKDFSFLAELDSTVGKAIRVFEPKNILQVIPLNLTGTINDAQLEQSWLLPLLRDNITHTELNHFVGYFLPIAFQLQTTG
;
A
#
# COMPACT_ATOMS: atom_id res chain seq x y z
N THR A 1 -1.08 -29.92 2.93
CA THR A 1 -1.46 -28.98 1.83
C THR A 1 -0.22 -28.52 1.05
N LEU A 2 -0.36 -27.92 -0.15
CA LEU A 2 0.79 -27.44 -0.95
C LEU A 2 1.68 -26.44 -0.18
N LEU A 3 1.10 -25.74 0.79
CA LEU A 3 1.81 -24.81 1.67
C LEU A 3 2.74 -25.53 2.67
N GLU A 4 2.42 -26.75 3.09
CA GLU A 4 3.26 -27.56 4.00
C GLU A 4 4.50 -28.13 3.31
N ARG A 5 4.58 -28.05 1.97
CA ARG A 5 5.74 -28.50 1.19
C ARG A 5 6.72 -27.35 0.91
N GLN A 6 6.79 -26.37 1.81
CA GLN A 6 7.69 -25.23 1.69
C GLN A 6 9.15 -25.70 1.61
N PRO A 7 9.91 -25.28 0.58
CA PRO A 7 11.33 -25.63 0.46
C PRO A 7 12.18 -25.04 1.58
N ALA A 8 13.42 -25.54 1.70
CA ALA A 8 14.39 -24.99 2.64
C ALA A 8 14.66 -23.49 2.37
N LYS A 9 14.70 -22.68 3.44
CA LYS A 9 14.81 -21.21 3.36
C LYS A 9 16.05 -20.70 2.62
N ASN A 10 17.07 -21.54 2.48
CA ASN A 10 18.36 -21.20 1.86
C ASN A 10 18.36 -21.43 0.34
N ASP A 11 17.38 -22.16 -0.22
CA ASP A 11 17.30 -22.41 -1.65
C ASP A 11 16.35 -21.41 -2.32
N GLN A 12 16.89 -20.26 -2.71
CA GLN A 12 16.12 -19.20 -3.37
C GLN A 12 15.42 -19.69 -4.66
N GLN A 13 16.02 -20.64 -5.40
CA GLN A 13 15.45 -21.10 -6.65
C GLN A 13 14.22 -21.96 -6.38
N GLN A 14 14.34 -22.93 -5.49
CA GLN A 14 13.22 -23.78 -5.09
C GLN A 14 12.07 -22.98 -4.49
N ILE A 15 12.36 -22.00 -3.62
CA ILE A 15 11.31 -21.12 -3.06
C ILE A 15 10.59 -20.37 -4.17
N THR A 16 11.32 -19.80 -5.14
CA THR A 16 10.68 -19.04 -6.22
C THR A 16 9.82 -19.91 -7.14
N ILE A 17 10.25 -21.15 -7.41
CA ILE A 17 9.48 -22.13 -8.20
C ILE A 17 8.24 -22.57 -7.41
N TRP A 18 8.41 -22.85 -6.12
CA TRP A 18 7.32 -23.25 -5.24
C TRP A 18 6.26 -22.15 -5.12
N LEU A 19 6.65 -20.89 -4.90
CA LEU A 19 5.73 -19.74 -4.88
C LEU A 19 4.93 -19.63 -6.17
N ASP A 20 5.55 -19.89 -7.32
CA ASP A 20 4.90 -19.86 -8.63
C ASP A 20 3.87 -20.99 -8.80
N GLY A 21 4.23 -22.21 -8.36
CA GLY A 21 3.32 -23.35 -8.32
C GLY A 21 2.14 -23.15 -7.38
N VAL A 22 2.39 -22.61 -6.19
CA VAL A 22 1.36 -22.24 -5.21
C VAL A 22 0.41 -21.19 -5.81
N CYS A 23 0.94 -20.12 -6.41
CA CYS A 23 0.12 -19.09 -7.05
C CYS A 23 -0.82 -19.66 -8.12
N ARG A 24 -0.29 -20.52 -9.01
CA ARG A 24 -1.09 -21.20 -10.04
C ARG A 24 -2.15 -22.11 -9.44
N ALA A 25 -1.81 -22.85 -8.37
CA ALA A 25 -2.76 -23.70 -7.67
C ALA A 25 -3.89 -22.89 -7.04
N TYR A 26 -3.61 -21.77 -6.38
CA TYR A 26 -4.63 -20.87 -5.83
C TYR A 26 -5.52 -20.27 -6.90
N CYS A 27 -4.94 -19.81 -8.02
CA CYS A 27 -5.73 -19.28 -9.14
C CYS A 27 -6.64 -20.35 -9.76
N SER A 28 -6.14 -21.58 -9.92
CA SER A 28 -6.95 -22.71 -10.39
C SER A 28 -8.02 -23.09 -9.39
N PHE A 29 -7.69 -23.10 -8.09
CA PHE A 29 -8.63 -23.44 -7.03
C PHE A 29 -9.77 -22.43 -6.94
N HIS A 30 -9.47 -21.13 -6.98
CA HIS A 30 -10.49 -20.09 -7.02
C HIS A 30 -11.46 -20.27 -8.20
N ARG A 31 -10.98 -20.69 -9.37
CA ARG A 31 -11.86 -20.93 -10.54
C ARG A 31 -12.85 -22.07 -10.30
N SER A 32 -12.46 -23.08 -9.53
CA SER A 32 -13.31 -24.23 -9.22
C SER A 32 -14.21 -23.98 -8.01
N ASP A 33 -13.69 -23.36 -6.95
CA ASP A 33 -14.40 -23.07 -5.70
C ASP A 33 -13.87 -21.75 -5.09
N PRO A 34 -14.51 -20.61 -5.42
CA PRO A 34 -14.09 -19.30 -4.91
C PRO A 34 -14.22 -19.18 -3.39
N ALA A 35 -15.33 -19.65 -2.83
CA ALA A 35 -15.67 -19.44 -1.41
C ALA A 35 -14.67 -20.18 -0.51
N THR A 36 -14.39 -21.44 -0.81
CA THR A 36 -13.42 -22.24 -0.04
C THR A 36 -12.01 -21.70 -0.25
N CYS A 37 -11.66 -21.25 -1.45
CA CYS A 37 -10.35 -20.66 -1.73
C CYS A 37 -10.04 -19.47 -0.82
N LEU A 38 -11.01 -18.57 -0.59
CA LEU A 38 -10.85 -17.41 0.29
C LEU A 38 -10.43 -17.79 1.72
N THR A 39 -10.86 -18.95 2.22
CA THR A 39 -10.53 -19.40 3.59
C THR A 39 -9.03 -19.70 3.78
N PHE A 40 -8.31 -20.00 2.69
CA PHE A 40 -6.88 -20.33 2.74
C PHE A 40 -5.96 -19.15 2.39
N ILE A 41 -6.49 -18.05 1.86
CA ILE A 41 -5.67 -16.91 1.40
C ILE A 41 -4.88 -16.27 2.53
N SER A 42 -5.45 -16.18 3.74
CA SER A 42 -4.74 -15.61 4.89
C SER A 42 -3.41 -16.31 5.13
N LYS A 43 -3.35 -17.64 4.98
CA LYS A 43 -2.11 -18.38 5.19
C LYS A 43 -1.06 -18.09 4.11
N LEU A 44 -1.50 -17.88 2.86
CA LEU A 44 -0.61 -17.48 1.77
C LEU A 44 -0.01 -16.09 2.03
N PHE A 45 -0.82 -15.12 2.48
CA PHE A 45 -0.35 -13.79 2.86
C PHE A 45 0.65 -13.85 4.02
N GLU A 46 0.34 -14.63 5.05
CA GLU A 46 1.22 -14.81 6.21
C GLU A 46 2.61 -15.32 5.77
N ILE A 47 2.69 -16.37 4.96
CA ILE A 47 3.97 -16.91 4.49
C ILE A 47 4.71 -15.90 3.59
N CYS A 48 4.00 -15.25 2.67
CA CYS A 48 4.63 -14.30 1.75
C CYS A 48 5.21 -13.09 2.49
N ILE A 49 4.45 -12.51 3.43
CA ILE A 49 4.90 -11.36 4.20
C ILE A 49 5.90 -11.77 5.27
N ASN A 50 5.49 -12.60 6.23
CA ASN A 50 6.26 -12.86 7.45
C ASN A 50 7.46 -13.78 7.23
N GLU A 51 7.59 -14.44 6.08
CA GLU A 51 8.75 -15.27 5.78
C GLU A 51 9.48 -14.82 4.52
N CYS A 52 8.78 -14.65 3.39
CA CYS A 52 9.44 -14.40 2.12
C CYS A 52 9.93 -12.95 1.96
N LEU A 53 9.21 -11.95 2.48
CA LEU A 53 9.69 -10.57 2.46
C LEU A 53 10.82 -10.29 3.44
N LEU A 54 10.99 -11.12 4.48
CA LEU A 54 12.13 -11.09 5.39
C LEU A 54 13.35 -11.87 4.87
N SER A 55 13.22 -12.54 3.72
CA SER A 55 14.35 -13.26 3.11
C SER A 55 15.48 -12.30 2.74
N VAL A 56 16.73 -12.74 2.91
CA VAL A 56 17.92 -12.01 2.42
C VAL A 56 17.99 -11.94 0.89
N TYR A 57 17.26 -12.81 0.19
CA TYR A 57 17.29 -12.90 -1.26
C TYR A 57 16.21 -12.02 -1.89
N LYS A 58 16.63 -10.91 -2.52
CA LYS A 58 15.74 -9.99 -3.26
C LYS A 58 14.84 -10.70 -4.29
N ARG A 59 15.32 -11.79 -4.89
CA ARG A 59 14.55 -12.60 -5.84
C ARG A 59 13.34 -13.27 -5.19
N VAL A 60 13.50 -13.77 -3.97
CA VAL A 60 12.40 -14.37 -3.17
C VAL A 60 11.39 -13.29 -2.81
N GLN A 61 11.85 -12.16 -2.27
CA GLN A 61 10.99 -11.01 -1.93
C GLN A 61 10.16 -10.57 -3.14
N THR A 62 10.82 -10.33 -4.29
CA THR A 62 10.15 -9.89 -5.53
C THR A 62 9.14 -10.93 -6.04
N LYS A 63 9.48 -12.23 -5.98
CA LYS A 63 8.55 -13.28 -6.40
C LYS A 63 7.34 -13.35 -5.48
N ALA A 64 7.52 -13.29 -4.16
CA ALA A 64 6.42 -13.29 -3.19
C ALA A 64 5.48 -12.09 -3.41
N THR A 65 6.04 -10.90 -3.62
CA THR A 65 5.30 -9.70 -4.00
C THR A 65 4.46 -9.93 -5.25
N ASN A 66 5.05 -10.47 -6.33
CA ASN A 66 4.32 -10.73 -7.56
C ASN A 66 3.20 -11.77 -7.39
N VAL A 67 3.39 -12.78 -6.53
CA VAL A 67 2.34 -13.73 -6.18
C VAL A 67 1.19 -13.01 -5.49
N LEU A 68 1.45 -12.19 -4.47
CA LEU A 68 0.41 -11.45 -3.76
C LEU A 68 -0.31 -10.45 -4.68
N LYS A 69 0.41 -9.73 -5.55
CA LYS A 69 -0.20 -8.84 -6.56
C LYS A 69 -1.10 -9.62 -7.52
N THR A 70 -0.71 -10.84 -7.89
CA THR A 70 -1.55 -11.72 -8.71
C THR A 70 -2.82 -12.09 -7.95
N VAL A 71 -2.70 -12.58 -6.71
CA VAL A 71 -3.85 -12.94 -5.85
C VAL A 71 -4.80 -11.76 -5.64
N ILE A 72 -4.27 -10.56 -5.35
CA ILE A 72 -5.07 -9.34 -5.21
C ILE A 72 -5.91 -9.09 -6.48
N LYS A 73 -5.29 -9.21 -7.66
CA LYS A 73 -5.95 -8.88 -8.94
C LYS A 73 -6.86 -9.99 -9.47
N THR A 74 -6.49 -11.25 -9.32
CA THR A 74 -7.19 -12.38 -9.95
C THR A 74 -8.17 -13.08 -9.03
N ILE A 75 -7.98 -12.97 -7.71
CA ILE A 75 -8.80 -13.65 -6.71
C ILE A 75 -9.58 -12.66 -5.86
N LEU A 76 -8.93 -11.67 -5.25
CA LEU A 76 -9.62 -10.76 -4.34
C LEU A 76 -10.51 -9.76 -5.07
N LYS A 77 -10.00 -9.13 -6.14
CA LYS A 77 -10.75 -8.11 -6.88
C LYS A 77 -12.12 -8.59 -7.41
N PRO A 78 -12.26 -9.79 -8.01
CA PRO A 78 -13.57 -10.31 -8.41
C PRO A 78 -14.53 -10.59 -7.25
N GLN A 79 -14.01 -10.80 -6.03
CA GLN A 79 -14.79 -11.18 -4.85
C GLN A 79 -15.09 -9.99 -3.93
N MET A 80 -14.90 -8.74 -4.40
CA MET A 80 -15.01 -7.56 -3.55
C MET A 80 -16.38 -7.40 -2.88
N GLU A 81 -17.47 -7.75 -3.56
CA GLU A 81 -18.82 -7.71 -2.96
C GLU A 81 -18.91 -8.60 -1.72
N THR A 82 -18.40 -9.84 -1.81
CA THR A 82 -18.33 -10.78 -0.69
C THR A 82 -17.34 -10.33 0.39
N LEU A 83 -16.22 -9.72 -0.02
CA LEU A 83 -15.18 -9.26 0.89
C LEU A 83 -15.58 -8.01 1.68
N ARG A 84 -16.56 -7.22 1.21
CA ARG A 84 -16.99 -6.00 1.92
C ARG A 84 -17.49 -6.29 3.34
N THR A 85 -18.22 -7.38 3.51
CA THR A 85 -18.77 -7.83 4.80
C THR A 85 -17.83 -8.77 5.55
N ASN A 86 -16.74 -9.23 4.92
CA ASN A 86 -15.84 -10.24 5.47
C ASN A 86 -14.63 -9.58 6.17
N PRO A 87 -14.26 -9.97 7.40
CA PRO A 87 -13.07 -9.45 8.07
C PRO A 87 -11.75 -9.77 7.34
N LEU A 88 -11.75 -10.75 6.43
CA LEU A 88 -10.60 -11.19 5.66
C LEU A 88 -9.87 -10.02 5.00
N LEU A 89 -10.57 -9.11 4.30
CA LEU A 89 -9.92 -8.00 3.59
C LEU A 89 -9.11 -7.11 4.55
N LYS A 90 -9.69 -6.79 5.71
CA LYS A 90 -9.01 -6.01 6.76
C LYS A 90 -7.83 -6.78 7.35
N GLN A 91 -7.97 -8.09 7.56
CA GLN A 91 -6.88 -8.94 8.03
C GLN A 91 -5.72 -8.97 7.04
N LEU A 92 -5.99 -9.17 5.74
CA LEU A 92 -4.97 -9.18 4.69
C LEU A 92 -4.23 -7.85 4.62
N PHE A 93 -4.95 -6.73 4.74
CA PHE A 93 -4.34 -5.40 4.82
C PHE A 93 -3.43 -5.28 6.03
N LYS A 94 -3.82 -5.77 7.21
CA LYS A 94 -2.96 -5.73 8.41
C LYS A 94 -1.66 -6.50 8.24
N TYR A 95 -1.64 -7.62 7.51
CA TYR A 95 -0.38 -8.28 7.18
C TYR A 95 0.53 -7.37 6.34
N VAL A 96 -0.02 -6.74 5.29
CA VAL A 96 0.77 -5.85 4.43
C VAL A 96 1.24 -4.61 5.19
N GLU A 97 0.38 -3.99 6.00
CA GLU A 97 0.70 -2.82 6.84
C GLU A 97 1.79 -3.15 7.87
N HIS A 98 1.81 -4.36 8.42
CA HIS A 98 2.90 -4.81 9.31
C HIS A 98 4.27 -4.82 8.63
N GLY A 99 4.30 -4.92 7.30
CA GLY A 99 5.49 -4.76 6.47
C GLY A 99 6.12 -3.36 6.53
N LEU A 100 5.45 -2.36 7.12
CA LEU A 100 6.04 -1.02 7.33
C LEU A 100 7.02 -0.97 8.51
N THR A 101 7.10 -2.04 9.32
CA THR A 101 8.05 -2.11 10.43
C THR A 101 9.50 -2.17 9.94
N TYR A 102 10.45 -1.78 10.79
CA TYR A 102 11.88 -1.75 10.45
C TYR A 102 12.47 -3.14 10.11
N ALA A 103 11.80 -4.22 10.49
CA ALA A 103 12.19 -5.59 10.10
C ALA A 103 12.21 -5.78 8.57
N TYR A 104 11.43 -4.98 7.83
CA TYR A 104 11.26 -5.07 6.39
C TYR A 104 11.98 -3.98 5.61
N THR A 105 12.94 -3.28 6.23
CA THR A 105 13.72 -2.22 5.58
C THR A 105 14.30 -2.62 4.22
N LEU A 106 14.76 -3.87 4.07
CA LEU A 106 15.30 -4.41 2.81
C LEU A 106 14.23 -4.72 1.74
N SER A 107 12.95 -4.76 2.11
CA SER A 107 11.82 -5.11 1.26
C SER A 107 10.70 -4.06 1.28
N TRP A 108 10.95 -2.86 1.81
CA TRP A 108 9.95 -1.78 1.84
C TRP A 108 9.43 -1.42 0.46
N ASN A 109 10.27 -1.45 -0.58
CA ASN A 109 9.81 -1.29 -1.97
C ASN A 109 8.69 -2.29 -2.35
N CYS A 110 8.82 -3.55 -1.91
CA CYS A 110 7.82 -4.58 -2.12
C CYS A 110 6.53 -4.28 -1.33
N VAL A 111 6.67 -3.86 -0.06
CA VAL A 111 5.54 -3.50 0.80
C VAL A 111 4.76 -2.32 0.23
N PHE A 112 5.45 -1.27 -0.24
CA PHE A 112 4.83 -0.11 -0.87
C PHE A 112 4.01 -0.51 -2.10
N HIS A 113 4.56 -1.36 -2.97
CA HIS A 113 3.82 -1.87 -4.12
C HIS A 113 2.57 -2.70 -3.73
N LEU A 114 2.60 -3.41 -2.59
CA LEU A 114 1.44 -4.15 -2.10
C LEU A 114 0.41 -3.22 -1.47
N LEU A 115 0.83 -2.23 -0.69
CA LEU A 115 -0.07 -1.20 -0.13
C LEU A 115 -0.78 -0.44 -1.23
N ALA A 116 -0.06 -0.05 -2.29
CA ALA A 116 -0.61 0.55 -3.49
C ALA A 116 -1.74 -0.29 -4.11
N ASP A 117 -1.50 -1.59 -4.34
CA ASP A 117 -2.50 -2.50 -4.90
C ASP A 117 -3.67 -2.74 -3.91
N MET A 118 -3.41 -2.74 -2.59
CA MET A 118 -4.45 -2.88 -1.56
C MET A 118 -5.33 -1.64 -1.43
N PHE A 119 -4.77 -0.42 -1.52
CA PHE A 119 -5.57 0.80 -1.56
C PHE A 119 -6.53 0.78 -2.74
N GLU A 120 -6.04 0.44 -3.94
CA GLU A 120 -6.88 0.30 -5.14
C GLU A 120 -7.96 -0.78 -4.98
N LEU A 121 -7.65 -1.89 -4.30
CA LEU A 121 -8.62 -2.94 -4.02
C LEU A 121 -9.71 -2.48 -3.05
N MET A 122 -9.33 -1.84 -1.95
CA MET A 122 -10.25 -1.43 -0.89
C MET A 122 -11.14 -0.25 -1.31
N GLY A 123 -10.59 0.71 -2.05
CA GLY A 123 -11.35 1.86 -2.50
C GLY A 123 -11.69 2.86 -1.38
N LYS A 124 -12.41 3.92 -1.73
CA LYS A 124 -12.71 5.06 -0.86
C LYS A 124 -13.39 4.70 0.48
N ASP A 125 -14.23 3.67 0.48
CA ASP A 125 -15.05 3.27 1.64
C ASP A 125 -14.21 2.83 2.86
N TYR A 126 -12.93 2.52 2.63
CA TYR A 126 -12.00 2.04 3.65
C TYR A 126 -10.99 3.09 4.11
N PHE A 127 -11.13 4.35 3.69
CA PHE A 127 -10.21 5.43 4.07
C PHE A 127 -9.94 5.47 5.58
N GLU A 128 -10.99 5.42 6.40
CA GLU A 128 -10.88 5.42 7.86
C GLU A 128 -9.99 4.30 8.41
N PHE A 129 -10.08 3.11 7.81
CA PHE A 129 -9.28 1.97 8.22
C PHE A 129 -7.81 2.08 7.79
N CYS A 130 -7.55 2.73 6.65
CA CYS A 130 -6.20 2.93 6.10
C CYS A 130 -5.49 4.17 6.68
N ARG A 131 -6.17 4.99 7.49
CA ARG A 131 -5.67 6.25 8.03
C ARG A 131 -4.32 6.14 8.73
N ASN A 132 -4.16 5.15 9.61
CA ASN A 132 -2.92 4.93 10.35
C ASN A 132 -1.75 4.55 9.42
N CYS A 133 -2.01 3.69 8.44
CA CYS A 133 -1.02 3.34 7.42
C CYS A 133 -0.54 4.57 6.64
N LEU A 134 -1.44 5.48 6.25
CA LEU A 134 -1.08 6.71 5.55
C LEU A 134 -0.22 7.64 6.43
N SER A 135 -0.56 7.76 7.71
CA SER A 135 0.28 8.49 8.67
C SER A 135 1.68 7.85 8.80
N SER A 136 1.76 6.52 8.88
CA SER A 136 3.04 5.81 8.91
C SER A 136 3.88 6.04 7.64
N LEU A 137 3.25 6.07 6.45
CA LEU A 137 3.96 6.40 5.20
C LEU A 137 4.53 7.83 5.24
N SER A 138 3.76 8.81 5.72
CA SER A 138 4.27 10.18 5.89
C SER A 138 5.46 10.22 6.86
N GLY A 139 5.37 9.53 8.00
CA GLY A 139 6.45 9.50 8.99
C GLY A 139 7.72 8.83 8.46
N LEU A 140 7.59 7.73 7.72
CA LEU A 140 8.71 7.07 7.06
C LEU A 140 9.40 8.00 6.06
N ARG A 141 8.62 8.75 5.27
CA ARG A 141 9.15 9.69 4.30
C ARG A 141 9.96 10.83 4.93
N SER A 142 9.53 11.30 6.10
CA SER A 142 10.24 12.33 6.88
C SER A 142 11.52 11.81 7.54
N THR A 143 11.81 10.51 7.46
CA THR A 143 13.07 9.95 7.99
C THR A 143 14.24 10.42 7.14
N LYS A 144 15.32 10.87 7.79
CA LYS A 144 16.54 11.29 7.12
C LYS A 144 17.15 10.15 6.30
N ASP A 145 17.60 10.44 5.08
CA ASP A 145 18.23 9.49 4.16
C ASP A 145 17.34 8.26 3.84
N PHE A 146 16.02 8.46 3.85
CA PHE A 146 15.05 7.41 3.55
C PHE A 146 15.26 6.81 2.15
N SER A 147 15.50 5.51 2.11
CA SER A 147 15.57 4.73 0.87
C SER A 147 14.16 4.44 0.34
N PHE A 148 13.99 4.35 -0.99
CA PHE A 148 12.70 4.09 -1.66
C PHE A 148 11.69 5.25 -1.66
N LEU A 149 12.19 6.49 -1.68
CA LEU A 149 11.36 7.69 -1.75
C LEU A 149 10.40 7.65 -2.95
N ALA A 150 10.87 7.20 -4.12
CA ALA A 150 10.06 7.14 -5.34
C ALA A 150 8.90 6.14 -5.22
N GLU A 151 9.14 4.96 -4.64
CA GLU A 151 8.11 3.94 -4.43
C GLU A 151 7.09 4.37 -3.37
N LEU A 152 7.54 5.05 -2.32
CA LEU A 152 6.67 5.65 -1.31
C LEU A 152 5.80 6.74 -1.93
N ASP A 153 6.40 7.68 -2.65
CA ASP A 153 5.71 8.79 -3.31
C ASP A 153 4.68 8.28 -4.33
N SER A 154 5.02 7.22 -5.08
CA SER A 154 4.09 6.53 -5.98
C SER A 154 2.91 5.89 -5.23
N THR A 155 3.17 5.33 -4.06
CA THR A 155 2.14 4.71 -3.20
C THR A 155 1.20 5.74 -2.61
N VAL A 156 1.73 6.86 -2.12
CA VAL A 156 0.94 8.01 -1.67
C VAL A 156 0.15 8.62 -2.83
N GLY A 157 0.75 8.74 -4.02
CA GLY A 157 0.06 9.20 -5.22
C GLY A 157 -1.15 8.33 -5.58
N LYS A 158 -1.03 7.00 -5.50
CA LYS A 158 -2.16 6.08 -5.66
C LYS A 158 -3.21 6.27 -4.55
N ALA A 159 -2.79 6.45 -3.30
CA ALA A 159 -3.70 6.74 -2.21
C ALA A 159 -4.51 8.03 -2.44
N ILE A 160 -3.88 9.09 -2.97
CA ILE A 160 -4.58 10.34 -3.36
C ILE A 160 -5.65 10.07 -4.41
N ARG A 161 -5.35 9.27 -5.45
CA ARG A 161 -6.32 8.91 -6.50
C ARG A 161 -7.52 8.13 -5.94
N VAL A 162 -7.29 7.27 -4.95
CA VAL A 162 -8.29 6.36 -4.41
C VAL A 162 -9.15 7.01 -3.33
N PHE A 163 -8.51 7.69 -2.36
CA PHE A 163 -9.18 8.22 -1.16
C PHE A 163 -9.58 9.68 -1.28
N GLU A 164 -9.19 10.35 -2.36
CA GLU A 164 -9.39 11.77 -2.63
C GLU A 164 -8.49 12.71 -1.80
N PRO A 165 -8.11 13.88 -2.34
CA PRO A 165 -7.18 14.82 -1.70
C PRO A 165 -7.66 15.29 -0.33
N LYS A 166 -8.95 15.57 -0.21
CA LYS A 166 -9.55 16.09 1.02
C LYS A 166 -9.33 15.14 2.20
N ASN A 167 -9.41 13.84 1.97
CA ASN A 167 -9.20 12.83 3.00
C ASN A 167 -7.71 12.65 3.29
N ILE A 168 -6.86 12.63 2.26
CA ILE A 168 -5.40 12.58 2.47
C ILE A 168 -4.90 13.77 3.29
N LEU A 169 -5.36 14.99 3.00
CA LEU A 169 -4.98 16.21 3.70
C LEU A 169 -5.45 16.26 5.17
N GLN A 170 -6.46 15.45 5.55
CA GLN A 170 -6.83 15.29 6.96
C GLN A 170 -5.81 14.44 7.74
N VAL A 171 -5.04 13.58 7.05
CA VAL A 171 -4.06 12.67 7.67
C VAL A 171 -2.65 13.20 7.54
N ILE A 172 -2.33 13.78 6.38
CA ILE A 172 -1.03 14.34 6.01
C ILE A 172 -1.28 15.83 5.70
N PRO A 173 -1.43 16.67 6.73
CA PRO A 173 -1.73 18.09 6.54
C PRO A 173 -0.50 18.84 6.03
N LEU A 174 -0.68 19.69 5.02
CA LEU A 174 0.41 20.53 4.49
C LEU A 174 0.94 21.55 5.51
N ASN A 175 0.19 21.80 6.61
CA ASN A 175 0.53 22.73 7.69
C ASN A 175 0.90 24.16 7.25
N LEU A 176 0.41 24.61 6.09
CA LEU A 176 0.69 25.94 5.54
C LEU A 176 -0.05 27.01 6.36
N THR A 177 0.64 27.65 7.30
CA THR A 177 0.13 28.70 8.19
C THR A 177 0.68 30.07 7.81
N GLY A 178 0.58 30.51 6.55
CA GLY A 178 0.88 31.88 6.09
C GLY A 178 2.30 32.44 6.28
N THR A 179 3.11 31.84 7.15
CA THR A 179 4.52 32.13 7.44
C THR A 179 5.31 30.87 7.14
N ILE A 180 6.22 30.93 6.18
CA ILE A 180 7.07 29.79 5.81
C ILE A 180 8.01 29.51 6.98
N ASN A 181 7.71 28.48 7.77
CA ASN A 181 8.62 27.92 8.77
C ASN A 181 9.13 26.56 8.29
N ASP A 182 10.24 26.08 8.85
CA ASP A 182 10.93 24.86 8.36
C ASP A 182 10.00 23.63 8.29
N ALA A 183 9.06 23.51 9.25
CA ALA A 183 8.06 22.44 9.28
C ALA A 183 7.09 22.45 8.07
N GLN A 184 6.83 23.61 7.46
CA GLN A 184 6.01 23.72 6.24
C GLN A 184 6.78 23.28 4.99
N LEU A 185 8.06 23.61 4.92
CA LEU A 185 8.94 23.15 3.83
C LEU A 185 9.04 21.62 3.85
N GLU A 186 9.07 21.01 5.04
CA GLU A 186 9.12 19.55 5.21
C GLU A 186 7.88 18.82 4.69
N GLN A 187 6.71 19.47 4.60
CA GLN A 187 5.46 18.89 4.07
C GLN A 187 5.22 19.20 2.58
N SER A 188 6.01 20.12 2.00
CA SER A 188 5.83 20.62 0.63
C SER A 188 5.93 19.53 -0.46
N TRP A 189 6.55 18.39 -0.16
CA TRP A 189 6.67 17.25 -1.06
C TRP A 189 5.32 16.67 -1.49
N LEU A 190 4.27 16.87 -0.70
CA LEU A 190 2.93 16.39 -1.03
C LEU A 190 2.32 17.22 -2.18
N LEU A 191 2.77 18.47 -2.40
CA LEU A 191 2.23 19.36 -3.43
C LEU A 191 2.42 18.81 -4.86
N PRO A 192 3.62 18.39 -5.30
CA PRO A 192 3.78 17.71 -6.59
C PRO A 192 2.90 16.46 -6.73
N LEU A 193 2.78 15.67 -5.66
CA LEU A 193 1.97 14.45 -5.70
C LEU A 193 0.48 14.75 -5.83
N LEU A 194 -0.03 15.76 -5.13
CA LEU A 194 -1.40 16.24 -5.28
C LEU A 194 -1.64 16.71 -6.72
N ARG A 195 -0.75 17.53 -7.27
CA ARG A 195 -0.86 18.00 -8.66
C ARG A 195 -0.97 16.84 -9.66
N ASP A 196 -0.16 15.79 -9.49
CA ASP A 196 -0.04 14.70 -10.48
C ASP A 196 -1.08 13.57 -10.29
N ASN A 197 -1.83 13.57 -9.19
CA ASN A 197 -2.71 12.45 -8.81
C ASN A 197 -4.15 12.85 -8.55
N ILE A 198 -4.52 14.11 -8.76
CA ILE A 198 -5.89 14.59 -8.62
C ILE A 198 -6.68 14.33 -9.90
N THR A 199 -7.62 13.40 -9.83
CA THR A 199 -8.50 13.03 -10.97
C THR A 199 -9.97 13.35 -10.71
N HIS A 200 -10.45 13.19 -9.48
CA HIS A 200 -11.85 13.42 -9.08
C HIS A 200 -11.91 14.21 -7.77
N THR A 201 -11.73 15.53 -7.86
CA THR A 201 -11.89 16.44 -6.71
C THR A 201 -13.02 17.41 -6.97
N GLU A 202 -13.69 17.85 -5.92
CA GLU A 202 -14.55 19.02 -6.01
C GLU A 202 -13.68 20.28 -6.15
N LEU A 203 -13.96 21.09 -7.17
CA LEU A 203 -13.31 22.40 -7.37
C LEU A 203 -13.45 23.29 -6.14
N ASN A 204 -14.56 23.13 -5.40
CA ASN A 204 -14.83 23.86 -4.18
C ASN A 204 -13.78 23.59 -3.07
N HIS A 205 -13.20 22.39 -3.03
CA HIS A 205 -12.12 22.10 -2.07
C HIS A 205 -10.85 22.90 -2.40
N PHE A 206 -10.55 23.09 -3.68
CA PHE A 206 -9.42 23.94 -4.10
C PHE A 206 -9.65 25.40 -3.75
N VAL A 207 -10.86 25.91 -3.98
CA VAL A 207 -11.25 27.27 -3.63
C VAL A 207 -11.22 27.49 -2.12
N GLY A 208 -11.70 26.53 -1.33
CA GLY A 208 -11.77 26.66 0.12
C GLY A 208 -10.45 26.43 0.85
N TYR A 209 -9.56 25.57 0.34
CA TYR A 209 -8.33 25.18 1.02
C TYR A 209 -7.08 25.78 0.39
N PHE A 210 -6.83 25.57 -0.91
CA PHE A 210 -5.58 25.98 -1.55
C PHE A 210 -5.53 27.47 -1.89
N LEU A 211 -6.64 28.07 -2.31
CA LEU A 211 -6.71 29.47 -2.71
C LEU A 211 -6.38 30.44 -1.56
N PRO A 212 -6.93 30.30 -0.35
CA PRO A 212 -6.58 31.15 0.79
C PRO A 212 -5.09 31.05 1.15
N ILE A 213 -4.54 29.83 1.09
CA ILE A 213 -3.12 29.58 1.37
C ILE A 213 -2.23 30.24 0.32
N ALA A 214 -2.58 30.11 -0.97
CA ALA A 214 -1.84 30.74 -2.06
C ALA A 214 -1.82 32.27 -1.94
N PHE A 215 -2.95 32.88 -1.57
CA PHE A 215 -3.03 34.32 -1.32
C PHE A 215 -2.18 34.74 -0.12
N GLN A 216 -2.22 33.99 0.98
CA GLN A 216 -1.37 34.29 2.15
C GLN A 216 0.11 34.28 1.78
N LEU A 217 0.57 33.26 1.03
CA LEU A 217 1.95 33.15 0.58
C LEU A 217 2.37 34.26 -0.40
N GLN A 218 1.45 34.78 -1.23
CA GLN A 218 1.73 35.96 -2.07
C GLN A 218 1.92 37.24 -1.27
N THR A 219 1.23 37.38 -0.13
CA THR A 219 1.29 38.59 0.70
C THR A 219 2.47 38.60 1.70
N THR A 220 3.09 37.46 1.96
CA THR A 220 4.27 37.33 2.84
C THR A 220 5.62 37.25 2.10
N GLY A 221 5.63 37.30 0.77
CA GLY A 221 6.84 37.42 -0.07
C GLY A 221 7.14 38.86 -0.47
#